data_AF-A0A3M1Z094-F1
#
_entry.id   AF-A0A3M1Z094-F1
#
_cell.length_a   1.000
_cell.length_b   1.000
_cell.length_c   1.000
_cell.angle_alpha   90.00
_cell.angle_beta   90.00
_cell.angle_gamma   90.00
#
_symmetry.space_group_name_H-M   'P 1'
#
loop_
_entity.id
_entity.type
_entity.pdbx_description
1 polymer ?
#
loop_
_entity_poly.entity_id
_entity_poly.type
_entity_poly.pdbx_seq_one_letter_code
_entity_poly.pdbx_strand_id
1 'polypeptide(L)'
;GNGWLTTHEPDGEWLYGADLMVHPNYRRRGVGSALYRARRELVKKLNLRGEIAGGMLPGYERYRDQMSIETYVELVAQGELTDPTLSMQIHNGFRPRGILYNHITDPRSNDCAALIVRENPDYRP
;
A
#
# COMPACT_ATOMS: atom_id res chain seq x y z
N GLY A 1 11.51 -12.85 7.29
CA GLY A 1 10.67 -11.89 8.06
C GLY A 1 9.37 -12.49 8.57
N ASN A 2 8.65 -13.33 7.81
CA ASN A 2 7.39 -14.00 8.22
C ASN A 2 6.36 -13.08 8.92
N GLY A 3 6.29 -11.80 8.53
CA GLY A 3 5.44 -10.79 9.19
C GLY A 3 6.00 -10.17 10.48
N TRP A 4 7.12 -10.66 11.01
CA TRP A 4 7.75 -10.20 12.26
C TRP A 4 8.77 -9.07 12.07
N LEU A 5 8.92 -8.55 10.84
CA LEU A 5 9.81 -7.43 10.51
C LEU A 5 11.29 -7.65 10.92
N THR A 6 11.73 -8.91 11.04
CA THR A 6 13.10 -9.29 11.46
C THR A 6 14.16 -9.11 10.38
N THR A 7 13.78 -8.63 9.20
CA THR A 7 14.65 -8.44 8.03
C THR A 7 14.84 -6.96 7.72
N HIS A 8 14.94 -6.13 8.76
CA HIS A 8 15.18 -4.69 8.61
C HIS A 8 16.65 -4.45 8.28
N GLU A 9 16.89 -3.69 7.22
CA GLU A 9 18.20 -3.15 6.86
C GLU A 9 18.26 -1.67 7.26
N PRO A 10 19.09 -1.28 8.25
CA PRO A 10 19.18 0.12 8.71
C PRO A 10 19.59 1.11 7.62
N ASP A 11 20.43 0.66 6.68
CA ASP A 11 20.92 1.45 5.55
C ASP A 11 20.15 1.18 4.24
N GLY A 12 18.96 0.59 4.35
CA GLY A 12 18.10 0.30 3.20
C GLY A 12 17.66 1.55 2.45
N GLU A 13 17.57 1.46 1.12
CA GLU A 13 17.25 2.61 0.26
C GLU A 13 15.74 2.97 0.23
N TRP A 14 14.88 2.12 0.77
CA TRP A 14 13.42 2.25 0.71
C TRP A 14 12.78 2.04 2.09
N LEU A 15 11.74 2.84 2.37
CA LEU A 15 10.88 2.59 3.53
C LEU A 15 9.86 1.49 3.20
N TYR A 16 9.81 0.43 4.01
CA TYR A 16 8.74 -0.58 3.93
C TYR A 16 7.56 -0.21 4.82
N GLY A 17 6.39 -0.06 4.22
CA GLY A 17 5.14 0.24 4.91
C GLY A 17 4.48 -1.00 5.48
N ALA A 18 4.81 -1.34 6.73
CA ALA A 18 4.26 -2.54 7.37
C ALA A 18 2.74 -2.46 7.62
N ASP A 19 2.27 -1.42 8.32
CA ASP A 19 0.85 -1.22 8.60
C ASP A 19 0.53 0.27 8.85
N LEU A 20 -0.72 0.65 8.66
CA LEU A 20 -1.27 1.93 9.06
C LEU A 20 -2.75 1.76 9.40
N MET A 21 -3.07 1.91 10.69
CA MET A 21 -4.42 1.77 11.18
C MET A 21 -4.91 3.07 11.82
N VAL A 22 -6.19 3.37 11.61
CA VAL A 22 -6.90 4.44 12.32
C VAL A 22 -8.04 3.81 13.09
N HIS A 23 -8.07 4.07 14.40
CA HIS A 23 -9.12 3.62 15.29
C HIS A 23 -10.51 3.99 14.73
N PRO A 24 -11.51 3.09 14.71
CA PRO A 24 -12.80 3.31 14.07
C PRO A 24 -13.47 4.64 14.43
N ASN A 25 -13.49 5.00 15.73
CA ASN A 25 -14.08 6.25 16.25
C ASN A 25 -13.40 7.54 15.75
N TYR A 26 -12.21 7.44 15.15
CA TYR A 26 -11.39 8.56 14.67
C TYR A 26 -11.24 8.58 13.14
N ARG A 27 -11.89 7.66 12.42
CA ARG A 27 -11.91 7.66 10.95
C ARG A 27 -12.65 8.90 10.42
N ARG A 28 -12.37 9.28 9.17
CA ARG A 28 -12.93 10.48 8.49
C ARG A 28 -12.62 11.82 9.16
N ARG A 29 -11.60 11.87 10.04
CA ARG A 29 -11.08 13.11 10.67
C ARG A 29 -9.71 13.54 10.13
N GLY A 30 -9.30 13.01 8.98
CA GLY A 30 -7.99 13.30 8.36
C GLY A 30 -6.77 12.63 9.01
N VAL A 31 -6.95 11.81 10.06
CA VAL A 31 -5.84 11.13 10.78
C VAL A 31 -4.99 10.27 9.85
N GLY A 32 -5.61 9.45 8.99
CA GLY A 32 -4.89 8.62 8.03
C GLY A 32 -4.02 9.45 7.07
N SER A 33 -4.58 10.53 6.52
CA SER A 33 -3.83 11.45 5.66
C SER A 33 -2.68 12.14 6.39
N ALA A 34 -2.85 12.49 7.68
CA ALA A 34 -1.77 13.04 8.51
C ALA A 34 -0.64 12.02 8.72
N LEU A 35 -0.98 10.75 8.99
CA LEU A 35 0.01 9.67 9.11
C LEU A 35 0.77 9.42 7.80
N TYR A 36 0.08 9.40 6.65
CA TYR A 36 0.73 9.27 5.35
C TYR A 36 1.66 10.45 5.01
N ARG A 37 1.29 11.66 5.44
CA ARG A 37 2.14 12.85 5.33
C ARG A 37 3.39 12.70 6.19
N ALA A 38 3.25 12.28 7.45
CA ALA A 38 4.39 12.03 8.32
C ALA A 38 5.37 10.99 7.74
N ARG A 39 4.85 9.90 7.15
CA ARG A 39 5.66 8.90 6.43
C ARG A 39 6.42 9.52 5.25
N ARG A 40 5.76 10.40 4.46
CA ARG A 40 6.41 11.11 3.35
C ARG A 40 7.53 12.02 3.84
N GLU A 41 7.31 12.78 4.92
CA GLU A 41 8.35 13.64 5.49
C GLU A 41 9.51 12.84 6.07
N LEU A 42 9.25 11.65 6.65
CA LEU A 42 10.29 10.75 7.11
C LEU A 42 11.17 10.25 5.96
N VAL A 43 10.55 9.79 4.86
CA VAL A 43 11.24 9.35 3.64
C VAL A 43 12.17 10.45 3.11
N LYS A 44 11.71 11.70 3.09
CA LYS A 44 12.53 12.86 2.69
C LYS A 44 13.67 13.12 3.66
N LYS A 45 13.37 13.16 4.96
CA LYS A 45 14.36 13.43 6.01
C LYS A 45 15.52 12.43 5.98
N LEU A 46 15.23 11.17 5.69
CA LEU A 46 16.21 10.10 5.61
C LEU A 46 16.83 9.94 4.21
N ASN A 47 16.47 10.81 3.25
CA ASN A 47 16.88 10.73 1.85
C ASN A 47 16.69 9.33 1.24
N LEU A 48 15.55 8.70 1.52
CA LEU A 48 15.20 7.40 0.94
C LEU A 48 14.66 7.60 -0.48
N ARG A 49 14.81 6.58 -1.34
CA ARG A 49 14.26 6.58 -2.71
C ARG A 49 12.74 6.69 -2.75
N GLY A 50 12.08 6.28 -1.66
CA GLY A 50 10.65 6.31 -1.55
C GLY A 50 10.14 5.32 -0.52
N GLU A 51 8.91 4.88 -0.76
CA GLU A 51 8.19 3.97 0.09
C GLU A 51 7.52 2.86 -0.73
N ILE A 52 7.59 1.64 -0.22
CA ILE A 52 6.98 0.44 -0.80
C ILE A 52 6.09 -0.25 0.23
N ALA A 53 5.01 -0.89 -0.21
CA ALA A 53 4.16 -1.70 0.67
C ALA A 53 3.37 -2.77 -0.11
N GLY A 54 2.83 -3.75 0.61
CA GLY A 54 1.78 -4.64 0.13
C GLY A 54 0.41 -4.05 0.47
N GLY A 55 -0.29 -3.47 -0.51
CA GLY A 55 -1.65 -2.96 -0.36
C GLY A 55 -2.68 -4.08 -0.27
N MET A 56 -3.48 -4.09 0.79
CA MET A 56 -4.60 -5.02 0.95
C MET A 56 -5.68 -4.76 -0.11
N LEU A 57 -6.40 -5.80 -0.52
CA LEU A 57 -7.44 -5.74 -1.56
C LEU A 57 -8.79 -6.29 -1.05
N PRO A 58 -9.34 -5.74 0.04
CA PRO A 58 -10.53 -6.30 0.68
C PRO A 58 -11.79 -6.25 -0.21
N GLY A 59 -11.84 -5.39 -1.23
CA GLY A 59 -12.98 -5.31 -2.14
C GLY A 59 -13.01 -6.42 -3.21
N TYR A 60 -11.88 -7.11 -3.43
CA TYR A 60 -11.76 -8.11 -4.51
C TYR A 60 -12.71 -9.30 -4.33
N GLU A 61 -13.10 -9.63 -3.09
CA GLU A 61 -14.04 -10.71 -2.79
C GLU A 61 -15.34 -10.63 -3.61
N ARG A 62 -15.76 -9.42 -4.01
CA ARG A 62 -16.99 -9.16 -4.77
C ARG A 62 -16.84 -9.41 -6.27
N TYR A 63 -15.61 -9.44 -6.76
CA TYR A 63 -15.26 -9.53 -8.18
C TYR A 63 -14.48 -10.80 -8.53
N ARG A 64 -14.10 -11.61 -7.54
CA ARG A 64 -13.26 -12.81 -7.69
C ARG A 64 -13.76 -13.84 -8.71
N ASP A 65 -15.07 -13.89 -8.95
CA ASP A 65 -15.70 -14.80 -9.91
C ASP A 65 -15.93 -14.15 -11.29
N GLN A 66 -15.63 -12.86 -11.43
CA GLN A 66 -15.88 -12.06 -12.62
C GLN A 66 -14.60 -11.65 -13.36
N MET A 67 -13.50 -11.43 -12.63
CA MET A 67 -12.23 -10.98 -13.18
C MET A 67 -11.05 -11.46 -12.34
N SER A 68 -9.86 -11.43 -12.92
CA SER A 68 -8.63 -11.72 -12.18
C SER A 68 -8.25 -10.55 -11.26
N ILE A 69 -7.36 -10.81 -10.31
CA ILE A 69 -6.92 -9.78 -9.36
C ILE A 69 -6.08 -8.69 -10.03
N GLU A 70 -5.34 -9.05 -11.07
CA GLU A 70 -4.58 -8.13 -11.92
C GLU A 70 -5.53 -7.14 -12.59
N THR A 71 -6.58 -7.64 -13.25
CA THR A 71 -7.62 -6.81 -13.87
C THR A 71 -8.32 -5.94 -12.84
N TYR A 72 -8.67 -6.49 -11.67
CA TYR A 72 -9.27 -5.71 -10.59
C TYR A 72 -8.38 -4.54 -10.15
N VAL A 73 -7.10 -4.79 -9.88
CA VAL A 73 -6.14 -3.75 -9.46
C VAL A 73 -5.96 -2.70 -10.55
N GLU A 74 -5.91 -3.10 -11.82
CA GLU A 74 -5.82 -2.19 -12.95
C GLU A 74 -7.04 -1.27 -13.04
N LEU A 75 -8.26 -1.81 -12.97
CA LEU A 75 -9.50 -1.04 -12.98
C LEU A 75 -9.61 -0.09 -11.78
N VAL A 76 -9.13 -0.52 -10.60
CA VAL A 76 -9.03 0.36 -9.42
C VAL A 76 -8.01 1.48 -9.65
N ALA A 77 -6.88 1.18 -10.29
CA ALA A 77 -5.85 2.17 -10.61
C ALA A 77 -6.30 3.21 -11.64
N GLN A 78 -7.16 2.80 -12.58
CA GLN A 78 -7.79 3.67 -13.56
C GLN A 78 -8.97 4.49 -12.98
N GLY A 79 -9.44 4.13 -11.78
CA GLY A 79 -10.56 4.78 -11.11
C GLY A 79 -11.93 4.28 -11.58
N GLU A 80 -11.98 3.19 -12.35
CA GLU A 80 -13.22 2.55 -12.80
C GLU A 80 -13.87 1.70 -11.69
N LEU A 81 -13.04 1.15 -10.80
CA LEU A 81 -13.48 0.48 -9.58
C LEU A 81 -12.96 1.21 -8.33
N THR A 82 -13.64 1.01 -7.21
CA THR A 82 -13.21 1.51 -5.91
C THR A 82 -12.93 0.35 -4.97
N ASP A 83 -11.69 0.25 -4.49
CA ASP A 83 -11.31 -0.63 -3.40
C ASP A 83 -11.20 0.17 -2.09
N PRO A 84 -11.73 -0.32 -0.96
CA PRO A 84 -11.69 0.39 0.31
C PRO A 84 -10.29 0.80 0.79
N THR A 85 -9.25 0.05 0.41
CA THR A 85 -7.87 0.29 0.84
C THR A 85 -7.05 0.85 -0.30
N LEU A 86 -7.01 0.17 -1.45
CA LEU A 86 -6.10 0.53 -2.54
C LEU A 86 -6.44 1.92 -3.12
N SER A 87 -7.72 2.28 -3.28
CA SER A 87 -8.09 3.60 -3.79
C SER A 87 -7.60 4.74 -2.87
N MET A 88 -7.64 4.54 -1.54
CA MET A 88 -7.09 5.51 -0.58
C MET A 88 -5.56 5.61 -0.71
N GLN A 89 -4.86 4.48 -0.88
CA GLN A 89 -3.41 4.46 -1.04
C GLN A 89 -2.99 5.21 -2.32
N ILE A 90 -3.71 4.97 -3.43
CA ILE A 90 -3.49 5.67 -4.70
C ILE A 90 -3.73 7.17 -4.55
N HIS A 91 -4.81 7.58 -3.88
CA HIS A 91 -5.06 8.99 -3.57
C HIS A 91 -3.93 9.64 -2.74
N ASN A 92 -3.22 8.86 -1.92
CA ASN A 92 -2.05 9.32 -1.16
C ASN A 92 -0.73 9.24 -1.96
N GLY A 93 -0.80 9.04 -3.28
CA GLY A 93 0.32 9.11 -4.21
C GLY A 93 1.04 7.78 -4.46
N PHE A 94 0.50 6.65 -3.98
CA PHE A 94 1.01 5.34 -4.36
C PHE A 94 0.59 4.95 -5.77
N ARG A 95 1.42 4.14 -6.42
CA ARG A 95 1.13 3.52 -7.71
C ARG A 95 1.27 2.00 -7.59
N PRO A 96 0.29 1.21 -8.05
CA PRO A 96 0.47 -0.23 -8.19
C PRO A 96 1.61 -0.53 -9.19
N ARG A 97 2.45 -1.50 -8.85
CA ARG A 97 3.57 -1.98 -9.68
C ARG A 97 3.50 -3.47 -9.98
N GLY A 98 2.62 -4.21 -9.33
CA GLY A 98 2.41 -5.64 -9.57
C GLY A 98 1.55 -6.28 -8.48
N ILE A 99 1.40 -7.59 -8.58
CA ILE A 99 0.71 -8.42 -7.59
C ILE A 99 1.75 -9.24 -6.81
N LEU A 100 1.58 -9.29 -5.50
CA LEU A 100 2.34 -10.15 -4.59
C LEU A 100 1.44 -11.33 -4.23
N TYR A 101 1.65 -12.48 -4.87
CA TYR A 101 0.90 -13.71 -4.58
C TYR A 101 1.36 -14.33 -3.26
N ASN A 102 0.42 -14.89 -2.50
CA ASN A 102 0.68 -15.57 -1.21
C ASN A 102 1.48 -14.71 -0.23
N HIS A 103 1.28 -13.38 -0.28
CA HIS A 103 2.07 -12.41 0.48
C HIS A 103 1.48 -12.14 1.86
N ILE A 104 0.15 -12.22 1.96
CA ILE A 104 -0.62 -11.95 3.17
C ILE A 104 -1.62 -13.08 3.37
N THR A 105 -2.06 -13.31 4.61
CA THR A 105 -3.18 -14.23 4.87
C THR A 105 -4.48 -13.44 4.83
N ASP A 106 -5.12 -13.41 3.65
CA ASP A 106 -6.40 -12.77 3.43
C ASP A 106 -7.23 -13.53 2.37
N PRO A 107 -8.25 -14.30 2.78
CA PRO A 107 -9.06 -15.09 1.83
C PRO A 107 -9.86 -14.22 0.86
N ARG A 108 -10.08 -12.93 1.20
CA ARG A 108 -10.82 -11.99 0.35
C ARG A 108 -10.05 -11.66 -0.93
N SER A 109 -8.73 -11.72 -0.88
CA SER A 109 -7.84 -11.46 -2.00
C SER A 109 -7.09 -12.72 -2.48
N ASN A 110 -7.50 -13.92 -2.07
CA ASN A 110 -6.75 -15.16 -2.32
C ASN A 110 -5.28 -15.03 -1.91
N ASP A 111 -5.04 -14.49 -0.71
CA ASP A 111 -3.71 -14.29 -0.13
C ASP A 111 -2.79 -13.36 -0.95
N CYS A 112 -3.36 -12.59 -1.87
CA CYS A 112 -2.64 -11.64 -2.70
C CYS A 112 -2.68 -10.21 -2.15
N ALA A 113 -1.65 -9.42 -2.44
CA ALA A 113 -1.58 -7.99 -2.19
C ALA A 113 -1.14 -7.23 -3.44
N ALA A 114 -1.48 -5.95 -3.54
CA ALA A 114 -0.92 -5.07 -4.57
C ALA A 114 0.46 -4.55 -4.13
N LEU A 115 1.52 -4.81 -4.90
CA LEU A 115 2.79 -4.11 -4.70
C LEU A 115 2.57 -2.63 -5.05
N ILE A 116 2.65 -1.76 -4.05
CA ILE A 116 2.46 -0.33 -4.23
C ILE A 116 3.72 0.44 -3.91
N VAL A 117 4.02 1.46 -4.73
CA VAL A 117 5.23 2.27 -4.61
C VAL A 117 4.88 3.75 -4.65
N ARG A 118 5.50 4.52 -3.77
CA ARG A 118 5.49 6.00 -3.79
C ARG A 118 6.92 6.49 -3.79
N GLU A 119 7.37 7.00 -4.92
CA GLU A 119 8.71 7.53 -5.10
C GLU A 119 8.90 8.86 -4.37
N ASN A 120 10.11 9.08 -3.86
CA ASN A 120 10.52 10.36 -3.30
C ASN A 120 11.08 11.24 -4.43
N PRO A 121 10.37 12.29 -4.87
CA PRO A 121 10.88 13.19 -5.91
C PRO A 121 12.10 14.01 -5.45
N ASP A 122 12.36 14.08 -4.14
CA ASP A 122 13.44 14.86 -3.55
C ASP A 122 14.72 14.01 -3.32
N TYR A 123 14.71 12.72 -3.69
CA TYR A 123 15.84 11.80 -3.50
C TYR A 123 17.10 12.28 -4.23
N ARG A 124 18.25 12.21 -3.55
CA ARG A 124 19.57 12.51 -4.12
C ARG A 124 20.50 11.30 -3.95
N PRO A 125 21.03 10.73 -5.05
CA PRO A 125 21.93 9.58 -5.01
C PRO A 125 23.32 9.91 -4.45
#